data_AF-W5TAF5-F1
#
_entry.id   AF-W5TAF5-F1
#
_cell.length_a   1.000
_cell.length_b   1.000
_cell.length_c   1.000
_cell.angle_alpha   90.00
_cell.angle_beta   90.00
_cell.angle_gamma   90.00
#
_symmetry.space_group_name_H-M   'P 1'
#
loop_
_entity.id
_entity.type
_entity.pdbx_description
1 polymer ?
#
loop_
_entity_poly.entity_id
_entity_poly.type
_entity_poly.pdbx_seq_one_letter_code
_entity_poly.pdbx_strand_id
1 'polypeptide(L)'
;MTAVADEEILRAAELDLAVDGFGDDAKLPAEPAAEPEPDRGPLVRVLKGSPTDAELAALITVFAAAAGSGAPEPDPGPVDNWGRPTMMHRGASPFSPYAYPYVSHLRG
;
A
#
# COMPACT_ATOMS: atom_id res chain seq x y z
N MET A 1 -52.18 -26.92 -31.24
CA MET A 1 -51.69 -25.76 -30.46
C MET A 1 -50.27 -26.09 -29.99
N THR A 2 -49.31 -26.14 -30.92
CA THR A 2 -47.95 -26.68 -30.66
C THR A 2 -46.83 -25.93 -31.40
N ALA A 3 -47.12 -25.20 -32.48
CA ALA A 3 -46.10 -24.43 -33.20
C ALA A 3 -45.64 -23.16 -32.45
N VAL A 4 -46.52 -22.53 -31.66
CA VAL A 4 -46.21 -21.27 -30.95
C VAL A 4 -45.25 -21.52 -29.77
N ALA A 5 -45.35 -22.69 -29.12
CA ALA A 5 -44.50 -23.04 -27.98
C ALA A 5 -43.05 -23.33 -28.40
N ASP A 6 -42.84 -23.90 -29.58
CA ASP A 6 -41.50 -24.21 -30.09
C ASP A 6 -40.72 -22.93 -30.47
N GLU A 7 -41.40 -21.91 -31.00
CA GLU A 7 -40.75 -20.62 -31.31
C GLU A 7 -40.32 -19.83 -30.07
N GLU A 8 -41.07 -19.94 -28.97
CA GLU A 8 -40.75 -19.25 -27.72
C GLU A 8 -39.51 -19.87 -27.04
N ILE A 9 -39.37 -21.20 -27.13
CA ILE A 9 -38.19 -21.93 -26.64
C ILE A 9 -36.95 -21.61 -27.48
N LEU A 10 -37.10 -21.50 -28.81
CA LEU A 10 -36.01 -21.10 -29.72
C LEU A 10 -35.56 -19.65 -29.46
N ARG A 11 -36.51 -18.73 -29.20
CA ARG A 11 -36.20 -17.34 -28.84
C ARG A 11 -35.47 -17.20 -27.52
N ALA A 12 -35.83 -17.99 -26.52
CA ALA A 12 -35.15 -17.98 -25.22
C ALA A 12 -33.71 -18.49 -25.32
N ALA A 13 -33.46 -19.53 -26.13
CA ALA A 13 -32.12 -20.07 -26.35
C ALA A 13 -31.20 -19.13 -27.16
N GLU A 14 -31.74 -18.40 -28.14
CA GLU A 14 -30.98 -17.38 -28.88
C GLU A 14 -30.59 -16.19 -28.00
N LEU A 15 -31.43 -15.81 -27.03
CA LEU A 15 -31.18 -14.70 -26.13
C LEU A 15 -30.07 -15.00 -25.12
N ASP A 16 -30.03 -16.23 -24.57
CA ASP A 16 -28.93 -16.67 -23.70
C ASP A 16 -27.60 -16.73 -24.45
N LEU A 17 -27.60 -17.14 -25.73
CA LEU A 17 -26.38 -17.19 -26.55
C LEU A 17 -25.87 -15.80 -26.97
N ALA A 18 -26.74 -14.78 -26.99
CA ALA A 18 -26.39 -13.41 -27.36
C ALA A 18 -25.84 -12.56 -26.18
N VAL A 19 -26.08 -12.98 -24.93
CA VAL A 19 -25.70 -12.22 -23.73
C VAL A 19 -24.21 -12.38 -23.36
N ASP A 20 -23.50 -13.38 -23.88
CA ASP A 20 -22.06 -13.58 -23.63
C ASP A 20 -21.13 -12.70 -24.50
N GLY A 21 -21.68 -11.82 -25.35
CA GLY A 21 -20.94 -11.18 -26.44
C GLY A 21 -20.78 -9.65 -26.40
N PHE A 22 -21.14 -8.96 -25.32
CA PHE A 22 -20.90 -7.51 -25.21
C PHE A 22 -19.67 -7.22 -24.35
N GLY A 23 -18.52 -7.69 -24.85
CA GLY A 23 -17.21 -7.13 -24.49
C GLY A 23 -17.05 -5.75 -25.11
N ASP A 24 -16.59 -4.80 -24.32
CA ASP A 24 -16.47 -3.37 -24.58
C ASP A 24 -15.36 -3.05 -25.61
N ASP A 25 -15.54 -3.43 -26.88
CA ASP A 25 -14.53 -3.27 -27.95
C ASP A 25 -14.61 -1.93 -28.72
N ALA A 26 -14.99 -0.84 -28.05
CA ALA A 26 -14.84 0.51 -28.62
C ALA A 26 -13.43 1.07 -28.35
N LYS A 27 -12.39 0.48 -28.97
CA LYS A 27 -11.00 0.95 -28.83
C LYS A 27 -10.73 2.22 -29.65
N LEU A 28 -10.79 3.37 -28.97
CA LEU A 28 -10.21 4.66 -29.41
C LEU A 28 -8.65 4.59 -29.42
N PRO A 29 -7.96 5.44 -30.21
CA PRO A 29 -6.51 5.34 -30.41
C PRO A 29 -5.73 5.43 -29.10
N ALA A 30 -4.78 4.51 -28.95
CA ALA A 30 -4.08 4.21 -27.70
C ALA A 30 -3.07 5.31 -27.29
N GLU A 31 -3.34 5.96 -26.15
CA GLU A 31 -2.29 6.53 -25.30
C GLU A 31 -1.42 5.39 -24.72
N PRO A 32 -0.14 5.63 -24.36
CA PRO A 32 0.72 4.59 -23.82
C PRO A 32 0.08 4.01 -22.56
N ALA A 33 -0.36 2.76 -22.68
CA ALA A 33 -1.01 2.03 -21.61
C ALA A 33 -0.04 1.90 -20.44
N ALA A 34 -0.34 2.61 -19.35
CA ALA A 34 0.18 2.25 -18.04
C ALA A 34 -0.17 0.78 -17.80
N GLU A 35 0.81 -0.02 -17.40
CA GLU A 35 0.59 -1.42 -17.04
C GLU A 35 -0.57 -1.50 -16.04
N PRO A 36 -1.56 -2.40 -16.24
CA PRO A 36 -2.65 -2.53 -15.30
C PRO A 36 -2.05 -2.93 -13.95
N GLU A 37 -2.21 -2.06 -12.95
CA GLU A 37 -1.90 -2.44 -11.57
C GLU A 37 -2.64 -3.76 -11.28
N PRO A 38 -1.99 -4.72 -10.62
CA PRO A 38 -2.65 -5.98 -10.31
C PRO A 38 -3.94 -5.67 -9.57
N ASP A 39 -5.03 -6.32 -9.98
CA ASP A 39 -6.32 -6.25 -9.29
C ASP A 39 -6.16 -6.86 -7.90
N ARG A 40 -5.66 -6.02 -6.99
CA ARG A 40 -5.69 -6.23 -5.55
C ARG A 40 -7.12 -5.92 -5.20
N GLY A 41 -7.96 -6.95 -5.11
CA GLY A 41 -9.35 -6.83 -4.68
C GLY A 41 -9.52 -6.00 -3.40
N PRO A 42 -10.75 -5.86 -2.87
CA PRO A 42 -11.07 -4.84 -1.88
C PRO A 42 -10.09 -4.81 -0.69
N LEU A 43 -9.44 -3.65 -0.48
CA LEU A 43 -8.48 -3.44 0.61
C LEU A 43 -9.12 -3.56 2.00
N VAL A 44 -10.43 -3.33 2.10
CA VAL A 44 -11.22 -3.40 3.33
C VAL A 44 -12.53 -4.13 3.04
N ARG A 45 -12.94 -5.03 3.93
CA ARG A 45 -14.20 -5.79 3.84
C ARG A 45 -15.00 -5.68 5.13
N VAL A 46 -16.26 -5.24 5.03
CA VAL A 46 -17.21 -5.23 6.15
C VAL A 46 -17.75 -6.65 6.35
N LEU A 47 -17.44 -7.27 7.49
CA LEU A 47 -17.93 -8.61 7.82
C LEU A 47 -19.27 -8.60 8.57
N LYS A 48 -19.57 -7.53 9.31
CA LYS A 48 -20.75 -7.41 10.14
C LYS A 48 -21.14 -5.94 10.34
N GLY A 49 -22.45 -5.70 10.47
CA GLY A 49 -23.02 -4.37 10.66
C GLY A 49 -23.36 -3.68 9.34
N SER A 50 -23.87 -2.46 9.45
CA SER A 50 -24.27 -1.62 8.32
C SER A 50 -23.75 -0.20 8.59
N PRO A 51 -22.42 0.03 8.45
CA PRO A 51 -21.86 1.35 8.66
C PRO A 51 -22.45 2.32 7.64
N THR A 52 -22.63 3.56 8.05
CA THR A 52 -23.00 4.65 7.16
C THR A 52 -21.82 5.04 6.28
N ASP A 53 -22.09 5.65 5.12
CA ASP A 53 -21.04 6.10 4.20
C ASP A 53 -20.07 7.09 4.86
N ALA A 54 -20.57 7.92 5.79
CA ALA A 54 -19.76 8.88 6.54
C ALA A 54 -18.77 8.17 7.47
N GLU A 55 -19.19 7.11 8.16
CA GLU A 55 -18.32 6.31 9.03
C GLU A 55 -17.25 5.57 8.21
N LEU A 56 -17.63 5.02 7.05
CA LEU A 56 -16.70 4.35 6.16
C LEU A 56 -15.64 5.32 5.61
N ALA A 57 -16.06 6.52 5.18
CA ALA A 57 -15.16 7.56 4.70
C ALA A 57 -14.16 8.02 5.78
N ALA A 58 -14.62 8.18 7.03
CA ALA A 58 -13.76 8.52 8.15
C ALA A 58 -12.66 7.47 8.36
N LEU A 59 -13.01 6.18 8.34
CA LEU A 59 -12.04 5.09 8.50
C LEU A 59 -11.03 5.04 7.34
N ILE A 60 -11.50 5.14 6.09
CA ILE A 60 -10.63 5.13 4.91
C ILE A 60 -9.65 6.32 4.97
N THR A 61 -10.11 7.49 5.40
CA THR A 61 -9.26 8.68 5.54
C THR A 61 -8.13 8.45 6.53
N VAL A 62 -8.43 7.84 7.68
CA VAL A 62 -7.41 7.52 8.69
C VAL A 62 -6.40 6.51 8.16
N PHE A 63 -6.86 5.45 7.48
CA PHE A 63 -5.96 4.46 6.90
C PHE A 63 -5.10 5.02 5.77
N ALA A 64 -5.66 5.86 4.90
CA ALA A 64 -4.91 6.55 3.86
C ALA A 64 -3.86 7.50 4.47
N ALA A 65 -4.21 8.25 5.51
CA ALA A 65 -3.28 9.11 6.21
C ALA A 65 -2.15 8.32 6.88
N ALA A 66 -2.47 7.19 7.52
CA ALA A 66 -1.47 6.31 8.14
C ALA A 66 -0.55 5.63 7.10
N ALA A 67 -1.09 5.26 5.94
CA ALA A 67 -0.29 4.70 4.84
C ALA A 67 0.62 5.75 4.20
N GLY A 68 0.18 7.01 4.16
CA GLY A 68 0.94 8.15 3.63
C GLY A 68 1.90 8.79 4.63
N SER A 69 1.76 8.54 5.94
CA SER A 69 2.77 8.97 6.91
C SER A 69 4.00 8.10 6.70
N GLY A 70 4.99 8.65 6.00
CA GLY A 70 6.29 8.02 5.84
C GLY A 70 6.82 7.52 7.18
N ALA A 71 7.57 6.42 7.14
CA ALA A 71 8.22 5.91 8.35
C ALA A 71 8.99 7.07 9.02
N PRO A 72 8.90 7.22 10.34
CA PRO A 72 9.74 8.19 11.03
C PRO A 72 11.19 7.93 10.65
N GLU A 73 11.95 9.02 10.45
CA GLU A 73 13.39 8.90 10.19
C GLU A 73 13.99 7.96 11.24
N PRO A 74 14.73 6.91 10.83
CA PRO A 74 15.29 5.98 11.79
C PRO A 74 16.14 6.76 12.78
N ASP A 75 15.89 6.56 14.08
CA ASP A 75 16.77 7.07 15.10
C ASP A 75 18.18 6.53 14.80
N PRO A 76 19.17 7.39 14.50
CA PRO A 76 20.52 6.94 14.16
C PRO A 76 21.18 6.17 15.30
N GLY A 77 20.57 6.16 16.50
CA GLY A 77 21.04 5.41 17.65
C GLY A 77 22.42 5.89 18.11
N PRO A 78 23.00 5.23 19.11
CA PRO A 78 24.36 5.53 19.54
C PRO A 78 25.35 5.25 18.41
N VAL A 79 26.30 6.16 18.20
CA VAL A 79 27.38 5.99 17.22
C VAL A 79 28.18 4.71 17.54
N ASP A 80 28.29 3.80 16.56
CA ASP A 80 29.19 2.66 16.69
C ASP A 80 30.65 3.15 16.69
N ASN A 81 31.36 2.85 17.76
CA ASN A 81 32.75 3.22 17.93
C ASN A 81 33.70 2.04 17.75
N TRP A 82 33.20 0.83 17.50
CA TRP A 82 34.06 -0.31 17.20
C TRP A 82 34.88 -0.03 15.93
N GLY A 83 36.18 -0.37 15.98
CA GLY A 83 37.05 -0.25 14.80
C GLY A 83 37.57 1.15 14.46
N ARG A 84 37.24 2.21 15.22
CA ARG A 84 37.75 3.57 14.91
C ARG A 84 39.29 3.63 15.04
N PRO A 85 40.04 4.01 14.00
CA PRO A 85 41.51 4.03 14.03
C PRO A 85 42.11 4.87 15.16
N THR A 86 41.43 5.95 15.55
CA THR A 86 41.83 6.80 16.67
C THR A 86 41.81 6.06 18.00
N MET A 87 40.95 5.06 18.18
CA MET A 87 40.89 4.22 19.38
C MET A 87 41.90 3.06 19.35
N MET A 88 42.50 2.74 18.20
CA MET A 88 43.45 1.64 18.07
C MET A 88 44.89 2.00 18.48
N HIS A 89 45.25 3.30 18.46
CA HIS A 89 46.65 3.73 18.64
C HIS A 89 46.90 4.56 19.90
N ARG A 90 45.98 5.43 20.30
CA ARG A 90 46.04 6.17 21.57
C ARG A 90 44.61 6.45 22.05
N GLY A 91 44.18 5.72 23.08
CA GLY A 91 42.92 6.00 23.76
C GLY A 91 42.89 7.37 24.42
N ALA A 92 41.74 7.75 24.97
CA ALA A 92 41.63 8.95 25.79
C ALA A 92 42.49 8.80 27.06
N SER A 93 43.19 9.87 27.45
CA SER A 93 43.97 9.87 28.69
C SER A 93 43.04 9.72 29.90
N PRO A 94 43.26 8.74 30.80
CA PRO A 94 42.34 8.44 31.90
C PRO A 94 42.20 9.56 32.93
N PHE A 95 43.09 10.56 32.92
CA PHE A 95 43.10 11.68 33.86
C PHE A 95 42.85 13.04 33.19
N SER A 96 42.31 13.06 31.99
CA SER A 96 41.94 14.30 31.27
C SER A 96 40.47 14.66 31.51
N PRO A 97 40.09 15.96 31.52
CA PRO A 97 38.69 16.39 31.43
C PRO A 97 37.92 15.77 30.24
N TYR A 98 38.66 15.31 29.22
CA TYR A 98 38.13 14.65 28.02
C TYR A 98 38.34 13.13 28.03
N ALA A 99 38.45 12.50 29.21
CA ALA A 99 38.57 11.05 29.35
C ALA A 99 37.43 10.28 28.66
N TYR A 100 36.27 10.93 28.51
CA TYR A 100 35.12 10.42 27.77
C TYR A 100 34.81 11.33 26.57
N PRO A 101 35.53 11.23 25.45
CA PRO A 101 35.42 12.19 24.34
C PRO A 101 33.99 12.28 23.77
N TYR A 102 33.26 11.17 23.78
CA TYR A 102 31.90 11.07 23.22
C TYR A 102 30.79 11.63 24.10
N VAL A 103 31.07 11.99 25.36
CA VAL A 103 30.08 12.64 26.24
C VAL A 103 30.60 13.94 26.86
N SER A 104 31.91 14.19 26.77
CA SER A 104 32.54 15.39 27.32
C SER A 104 32.03 16.70 26.68
N HIS A 105 31.56 16.65 25.43
CA HIS A 105 30.99 17.79 24.72
C HIS A 105 29.55 18.13 25.16
N LEU A 106 28.91 17.27 25.97
CA LEU A 106 27.55 17.49 26.48
C LEU A 106 27.52 18.28 27.79
N ARG A 107 28.69 18.62 28.36
CA ARG A 107 28.78 19.52 29.52
C ARG A 107 28.70 20.98 29.05
N GLY A 108 27.49 21.53 29.08
CA GLY A 108 27.20 22.97 29.10
C GLY A 108 26.74 23.40 30.48
#